data_AF-A0A357YBJ4-F1
#
_entry.id   AF-A0A357YBJ4-F1
#
_cell.length_a   1.000
_cell.length_b   1.000
_cell.length_c   1.000
_cell.angle_alpha   90.00
_cell.angle_beta   90.00
_cell.angle_gamma   90.00
#
_symmetry.space_group_name_H-M   'P 1'
#
loop_
_entity.id
_entity.type
_entity.pdbx_description
1 polymer ?
#
loop_
_entity_poly.entity_id
_entity_poly.type
_entity_poly.pdbx_seq_one_letter_code
_entity_poly.pdbx_strand_id
1 'polypeptide(L)'
;MSDLSKFDDMASLSEASYVLFDKLQNDYSTSAVEKALIDPDFAGRFSPAQAADFVAKWEVVSHQPNTESGFSATLFRNKVSGEYVYAARGTEEFGLDLIAADLGDIVIDGLAMGQIVDMYNDWQRINTPEGLSYQAARLVLLVQETELLRAYTNSLEGSGSYLTELRARTDLVIDDPSGQVYRVVLEPSTSVFSDERALGAGALTGPVPLTVTGHSLGGHLAVAFTRLFPETGA
;
A
#
# COMPACT_ATOMS: atom_id res chain seq x y z
N MET A 1 11.20 24.95 -6.90
CA MET A 1 11.86 23.70 -7.33
C MET A 1 11.74 23.60 -8.84
N SER A 2 12.76 23.10 -9.52
CA SER A 2 12.59 22.65 -10.90
C SER A 2 11.86 21.31 -10.91
N ASP A 3 11.15 20.97 -11.98
CA ASP A 3 10.48 19.67 -12.10
C ASP A 3 11.47 18.50 -11.91
N LEU A 4 12.71 18.67 -12.37
CA LEU A 4 13.79 17.70 -12.19
C LEU A 4 14.09 17.39 -10.71
N SER A 5 14.09 18.42 -9.84
CA SER A 5 14.33 18.21 -8.41
C SER A 5 13.20 17.44 -7.73
N LYS A 6 11.95 17.62 -8.20
CA LYS A 6 10.81 16.87 -7.67
C LYS A 6 10.89 15.39 -8.05
N PHE A 7 11.26 15.07 -9.29
CA PHE A 7 11.44 13.68 -9.73
C PHE A 7 12.56 12.96 -8.98
N ASP A 8 13.68 13.66 -8.72
CA ASP A 8 14.80 13.12 -7.95
C ASP A 8 14.41 12.81 -6.50
N ASP A 9 13.66 13.70 -5.86
CA ASP A 9 13.13 13.47 -4.51
C ASP A 9 12.16 12.28 -4.49
N MET A 10 11.23 12.17 -5.46
CA MET A 10 10.28 11.04 -5.51
C MET A 10 10.96 9.69 -5.77
N ALA A 11 11.98 9.68 -6.64
CA ALA A 11 12.78 8.48 -6.89
C ALA A 11 13.53 8.05 -5.61
N SER A 12 14.14 9.01 -4.91
CA SER A 12 14.83 8.77 -3.64
C SER A 12 13.87 8.22 -2.58
N LEU A 13 12.68 8.80 -2.42
CA LEU A 13 11.68 8.33 -1.46
C LEU A 13 11.14 6.94 -1.79
N SER A 14 10.96 6.66 -3.08
CA SER A 14 10.53 5.32 -3.54
C SER A 14 11.60 4.27 -3.23
N GLU A 15 12.89 4.55 -3.46
CA GLU A 15 13.98 3.64 -3.07
C GLU A 15 14.06 3.50 -1.54
N ALA A 16 13.96 4.61 -0.80
CA ALA A 16 13.99 4.60 0.66
C ALA A 16 12.85 3.78 1.29
N SER A 17 11.69 3.65 0.64
CA SER A 17 10.60 2.78 1.13
C SER A 17 10.93 1.28 1.12
N TYR A 18 12.02 0.85 0.47
CA TYR A 18 12.50 -0.53 0.55
C TYR A 18 13.35 -0.81 1.80
N VAL A 19 13.75 0.22 2.54
CA VAL A 19 14.53 0.08 3.77
C VAL A 19 13.65 -0.45 4.90
N LEU A 20 14.20 -1.42 5.65
CA LEU A 20 13.56 -2.11 6.77
C LEU A 20 13.60 -1.25 8.03
N PHE A 21 12.86 -0.13 8.03
CA PHE A 21 12.83 0.80 9.16
C PHE A 21 12.19 0.22 10.42
N ASP A 22 11.45 -0.88 10.33
CA ASP A 22 10.93 -1.65 11.46
C ASP A 22 12.05 -2.13 12.40
N LYS A 23 13.22 -2.44 11.85
CA LYS A 23 14.42 -2.83 12.63
C LYS A 23 14.96 -1.71 13.52
N LEU A 24 14.58 -0.45 13.27
CA LEU A 24 14.93 0.68 14.12
C LEU A 24 14.07 0.78 15.39
N GLN A 25 13.03 -0.06 15.54
CA GLN A 25 12.17 -0.08 16.73
C GLN A 25 11.59 1.31 17.06
N ASN A 26 11.14 2.04 16.02
CA ASN A 26 10.63 3.41 16.09
C ASN A 26 11.65 4.50 16.46
N ASP A 27 12.96 4.21 16.51
CA ASP A 27 14.01 5.25 16.53
C ASP A 27 14.23 5.80 15.12
N TYR A 28 13.43 6.79 14.74
CA TYR A 28 13.57 7.53 13.49
C TYR A 28 14.44 8.78 13.61
N SER A 29 15.41 8.78 14.54
CA SER A 29 16.40 9.85 14.60
C SER A 29 17.19 9.95 13.29
N THR A 30 17.63 11.17 12.96
CA THR A 30 18.37 11.43 11.70
C THR A 30 19.57 10.51 11.54
N SER A 31 20.32 10.24 12.62
CA SER A 31 21.49 9.34 12.56
C SER A 31 21.11 7.87 12.38
N ALA A 32 20.00 7.42 12.97
CA ALA A 32 19.53 6.05 12.83
C ALA A 32 19.04 5.78 11.40
N VAL A 33 18.22 6.70 10.86
CA VAL A 33 17.72 6.62 9.48
C VAL A 33 18.87 6.69 8.47
N GLU A 34 19.83 7.61 8.64
CA GLU A 34 20.98 7.73 7.74
C GLU A 34 21.80 6.43 7.66
N LYS A 35 22.03 5.77 8.81
CA LYS A 35 22.70 4.47 8.86
C LYS A 35 21.88 3.39 8.18
N ALA A 36 20.57 3.32 8.43
CA ALA A 36 19.70 2.32 7.81
C ALA A 36 19.65 2.45 6.28
N LEU A 37 19.67 3.68 5.74
CA LEU A 37 19.65 3.93 4.30
C LEU A 37 20.85 3.33 3.55
N ILE A 38 22.00 3.17 4.22
CA ILE A 38 23.24 2.65 3.62
C ILE A 38 23.56 1.20 4.02
N ASP A 39 22.85 0.65 5.00
CA ASP A 39 23.15 -0.65 5.60
C ASP A 39 22.43 -1.78 4.85
N PRO A 40 23.15 -2.73 4.22
CA PRO A 40 22.55 -3.87 3.53
C PRO A 40 21.66 -4.74 4.44
N ASP A 41 21.94 -4.80 5.75
CA ASP A 41 21.13 -5.55 6.70
C ASP A 41 19.75 -4.91 6.88
N PHE A 42 19.63 -3.61 6.60
CA PHE A 42 18.37 -2.87 6.54
C PHE A 42 17.80 -2.81 5.11
N ALA A 43 18.38 -3.54 4.15
CA ALA A 43 18.13 -3.39 2.72
C ALA A 43 18.41 -1.97 2.18
N GLY A 44 19.26 -1.21 2.87
CA GLY A 44 19.76 0.09 2.43
C GLY A 44 20.65 -0.04 1.19
N ARG A 45 20.40 0.82 0.21
CA ARG A 45 21.11 0.86 -1.09
C ARG A 45 21.66 2.24 -1.44
N PHE A 46 21.51 3.20 -0.54
CA PHE A 46 21.99 4.55 -0.78
C PHE A 46 23.52 4.58 -0.67
N SER A 47 24.16 5.42 -1.46
CA SER A 47 25.51 5.86 -1.15
C SER A 47 25.50 6.76 0.10
N PRO A 48 26.64 6.92 0.82
CA PRO A 48 26.71 7.84 1.95
C PRO A 48 26.28 9.28 1.62
N ALA A 49 26.60 9.77 0.42
CA ALA A 49 26.19 11.10 -0.02
C ALA A 49 24.67 11.19 -0.22
N GLN A 50 24.05 10.19 -0.87
CA GLN A 50 22.60 10.15 -1.04
C GLN A 50 21.88 10.07 0.31
N ALA A 51 22.39 9.29 1.26
CA ALA A 51 21.79 9.17 2.59
C ALA A 51 21.88 10.50 3.37
N ALA A 52 23.04 11.15 3.35
CA ALA A 52 23.23 12.47 3.95
C ALA A 52 22.29 13.53 3.34
N ASP A 53 22.17 13.56 2.02
CA ASP A 53 21.27 14.48 1.31
C ASP A 53 19.79 14.18 1.62
N PHE A 54 19.43 12.90 1.72
CA PHE A 54 18.09 12.46 2.06
C PHE A 54 17.68 12.95 3.46
N VAL A 55 18.47 12.62 4.47
CA VAL A 55 18.14 12.97 5.86
C VAL A 55 18.27 14.47 6.14
N ALA A 56 18.94 15.23 5.28
CA ALA A 56 18.92 16.69 5.35
C ALA A 56 17.54 17.27 4.98
N LYS A 57 16.77 16.58 4.13
CA LYS A 57 15.48 17.05 3.60
C LYS A 57 14.27 16.37 4.23
N TRP A 58 14.38 15.08 4.51
CA TRP A 58 13.25 14.20 4.84
C TRP A 58 13.42 13.56 6.21
N GLU A 59 12.30 13.29 6.87
CA GLU A 59 12.22 12.46 8.07
C GLU A 59 11.21 11.32 7.87
N VAL A 60 11.46 10.18 8.52
CA VAL A 60 10.51 9.06 8.59
C VAL A 60 9.52 9.36 9.71
N VAL A 61 8.23 9.30 9.39
CA VAL A 61 7.13 9.59 10.33
C VAL A 61 6.48 8.29 10.79
N SER A 62 6.22 7.39 9.85
CA SER A 62 5.65 6.07 10.12
C SER A 62 6.14 5.07 9.08
N HIS A 63 6.26 3.82 9.48
CA HIS A 63 6.60 2.72 8.59
C HIS A 63 5.67 1.53 8.87
N GLN A 64 5.07 1.01 7.81
CA GLN A 64 4.37 -0.26 7.80
C GLN A 64 5.33 -1.32 7.23
N PRO A 65 5.85 -2.25 8.07
CA PRO A 65 6.63 -3.37 7.59
C PRO A 65 5.81 -4.27 6.65
N ASN A 66 6.49 -5.16 5.91
CA ASN A 66 5.83 -6.11 5.02
C ASN A 66 4.70 -6.88 5.75
N THR A 67 3.48 -6.75 5.24
CA THR A 67 2.34 -7.56 5.64
C THR A 67 2.41 -8.95 5.02
N GLU A 68 1.50 -9.84 5.41
CA GLU A 68 1.38 -11.18 4.81
C GLU A 68 1.06 -11.12 3.30
N SER A 69 0.35 -10.10 2.83
CA SER A 69 0.11 -9.89 1.40
C SER A 69 1.31 -9.26 0.68
N GLY A 70 2.40 -8.95 1.39
CA GLY A 70 3.57 -8.27 0.85
C GLY A 70 3.38 -6.77 0.63
N PHE A 71 2.45 -6.13 1.34
CA PHE A 71 2.31 -4.66 1.35
C PHE A 71 3.28 -4.04 2.36
N SER A 72 3.90 -2.92 1.99
CA SER A 72 4.68 -2.09 2.91
C SER A 72 4.63 -0.64 2.42
N ALA A 73 4.72 0.30 3.34
CA ALA A 73 4.79 1.72 3.01
C ALA A 73 5.56 2.49 4.08
N THR A 74 6.09 3.65 3.68
CA THR A 74 6.71 4.59 4.58
C THR A 74 6.12 5.97 4.35
N LEU A 75 5.67 6.61 5.43
CA LEU A 75 5.27 8.01 5.44
C LEU A 75 6.49 8.86 5.76
N PHE A 76 6.87 9.71 4.81
CA PHE A 76 7.93 10.69 4.97
C PHE A 76 7.35 12.09 5.13
N ARG A 77 8.11 12.97 5.79
CA ARG A 77 7.79 14.40 5.85
C ARG A 77 8.98 15.24 5.44
N ASN A 78 8.72 16.27 4.65
CA ASN A 78 9.72 17.26 4.33
C ASN A 78 9.97 18.18 5.54
N LYS A 79 11.22 18.31 5.96
CA LYS A 79 11.61 19.12 7.14
C LYS A 79 11.40 20.62 6.97
N VAL A 80 11.27 21.11 5.73
CA VAL A 80 11.13 22.53 5.40
C VAL A 80 9.70 22.88 5.02
N SER A 81 9.12 22.18 4.03
CA SER A 81 7.75 22.47 3.57
C SER A 81 6.68 21.86 4.47
N GLY A 82 7.03 20.85 5.26
CA GLY A 82 6.09 20.06 6.04
C GLY A 82 5.28 19.04 5.23
N GLU A 83 5.42 19.02 3.90
CA GLU A 83 4.71 18.12 2.97
C GLU A 83 4.92 16.64 3.34
N TYR A 84 3.86 15.86 3.25
CA TYR A 84 3.91 14.42 3.45
C TYR A 84 4.04 13.69 2.12
N VAL A 85 4.86 12.64 2.11
CA VAL A 85 4.96 11.71 0.99
C VAL A 85 4.71 10.29 1.50
N TYR A 86 3.66 9.66 1.02
CA TYR A 86 3.36 8.26 1.28
C TYR A 86 3.97 7.40 0.18
N ALA A 87 5.07 6.70 0.50
CA ALA A 87 5.78 5.88 -0.45
C ALA A 87 5.42 4.41 -0.25
N ALA A 88 4.69 3.83 -1.20
CA ALA A 88 4.33 2.42 -1.21
C ALA A 88 5.43 1.57 -1.86
N ARG A 89 5.80 0.48 -1.19
CA ARG A 89 6.68 -0.55 -1.71
C ARG A 89 5.86 -1.67 -2.35
N GLY A 90 6.30 -2.11 -3.53
CA GLY A 90 5.86 -3.36 -4.11
C GLY A 90 6.90 -4.47 -3.93
N THR A 91 6.47 -5.72 -3.79
CA THR A 91 7.36 -6.89 -3.90
C THR A 91 7.47 -7.29 -5.38
N GLU A 92 8.67 -7.60 -5.87
CA GLU A 92 8.94 -7.89 -7.30
C GLU A 92 8.49 -9.29 -7.77
N GLU A 93 7.82 -10.08 -6.92
CA GLU A 93 7.22 -11.37 -7.32
C GLU A 93 5.92 -11.15 -8.13
N PHE A 94 6.04 -10.47 -9.27
CA PHE A 94 4.95 -10.27 -10.21
C PHE A 94 5.36 -10.75 -11.60
N GLY A 95 4.68 -11.79 -12.06
CA GLY A 95 4.67 -12.17 -13.48
C GLY A 95 3.99 -11.06 -14.29
N LEU A 96 4.51 -10.82 -15.50
CA LEU A 96 4.19 -9.72 -16.42
C LEU A 96 2.73 -9.66 -16.94
N ASP A 97 1.77 -10.35 -16.33
CA ASP A 97 0.41 -10.54 -16.88
C ASP A 97 -0.58 -9.40 -16.51
N LEU A 98 -0.20 -8.47 -15.64
CA LEU A 98 -1.03 -7.35 -15.17
C LEU A 98 -1.11 -6.14 -16.13
N ILE A 99 -0.37 -6.14 -17.25
CA ILE A 99 -0.24 -4.96 -18.15
C ILE A 99 -1.13 -5.04 -19.40
N ALA A 100 -1.97 -6.07 -19.56
CA ALA A 100 -2.74 -6.27 -20.79
C ALA A 100 -4.26 -6.41 -20.59
N ALA A 101 -4.92 -5.44 -19.96
CA ALA A 101 -6.35 -5.17 -20.19
C ALA A 101 -6.74 -3.79 -19.64
N ASP A 102 -6.86 -2.80 -20.53
CA ASP A 102 -7.58 -1.53 -20.37
C ASP A 102 -7.53 -0.81 -19.00
N LEU A 103 -6.77 0.30 -18.96
CA LEU A 103 -6.67 1.31 -17.89
C LEU A 103 -8.00 1.91 -17.34
N GLY A 104 -9.15 1.46 -17.84
CA GLY A 104 -10.50 1.90 -17.45
C GLY A 104 -11.17 1.03 -16.39
N ASP A 105 -10.84 -0.26 -16.31
CA ASP A 105 -11.37 -1.18 -15.31
C ASP A 105 -10.23 -1.57 -14.38
N ILE A 106 -10.31 -1.22 -13.10
CA ILE A 106 -9.37 -1.75 -12.10
C ILE A 106 -9.73 -3.23 -11.95
N VAL A 107 -9.18 -4.09 -12.81
CA VAL A 107 -9.16 -5.52 -12.57
C VAL A 107 -8.16 -5.71 -11.43
N ILE A 108 -8.70 -5.84 -10.22
CA ILE A 108 -7.91 -6.05 -9.03
C ILE A 108 -7.52 -7.53 -9.02
N ASP A 109 -6.33 -7.83 -9.49
CA ASP A 109 -5.76 -9.16 -9.43
C ASP A 109 -5.52 -9.59 -7.96
N GLY A 110 -5.66 -10.88 -7.65
CA GLY A 110 -5.74 -11.43 -6.29
C GLY A 110 -4.62 -11.01 -5.33
N LEU A 111 -3.38 -10.92 -5.84
CA LEU A 111 -2.23 -10.45 -5.06
C LEU A 111 -2.30 -8.94 -4.77
N ALA A 112 -2.81 -8.14 -5.70
CA ALA A 112 -3.01 -6.71 -5.49
C ALA A 112 -4.17 -6.44 -4.52
N MET A 113 -5.19 -7.30 -4.46
CA MET A 113 -6.33 -7.12 -3.56
C MET A 113 -5.91 -7.08 -2.08
N GLY A 114 -5.13 -8.07 -1.64
CA GLY A 114 -4.62 -8.10 -0.26
C GLY A 114 -3.80 -6.85 0.06
N GLN A 115 -2.91 -6.45 -0.86
CA GLN A 115 -2.07 -5.27 -0.68
C GLN A 115 -2.86 -3.95 -0.68
N ILE A 116 -3.93 -3.85 -1.47
CA ILE A 116 -4.82 -2.69 -1.47
C ILE A 116 -5.60 -2.60 -0.15
N VAL A 117 -6.07 -3.73 0.38
CA VAL A 117 -6.74 -3.77 1.69
C VAL A 117 -5.78 -3.38 2.81
N ASP A 118 -4.54 -3.89 2.78
CA ASP A 118 -3.52 -3.52 3.76
C ASP A 118 -3.11 -2.04 3.63
N MET A 119 -2.99 -1.52 2.41
CA MET A 119 -2.76 -0.09 2.15
C MET A 119 -3.89 0.78 2.68
N TYR A 120 -5.14 0.40 2.44
CA TYR A 120 -6.30 1.09 2.99
C TYR A 120 -6.24 1.11 4.51
N ASN A 121 -5.96 -0.04 5.14
CA ASN A 121 -5.90 -0.16 6.59
C ASN A 121 -4.77 0.67 7.20
N ASP A 122 -3.58 0.66 6.60
CA ASP A 122 -2.47 1.49 7.07
C ASP A 122 -2.78 2.98 6.93
N TRP A 123 -3.36 3.42 5.80
CA TRP A 123 -3.78 4.80 5.61
C TRP A 123 -4.81 5.25 6.68
N GLN A 124 -5.81 4.41 6.95
CA GLN A 124 -6.80 4.69 7.98
C GLN A 124 -6.16 4.77 9.38
N ARG A 125 -5.21 3.87 9.67
CA ARG A 125 -4.46 3.85 10.93
C ARG A 125 -3.64 5.12 11.13
N ILE A 126 -2.86 5.54 10.14
CA ILE A 126 -1.98 6.72 10.26
C ILE A 126 -2.76 8.03 10.33
N ASN A 127 -3.95 8.08 9.74
CA ASN A 127 -4.83 9.25 9.73
C ASN A 127 -5.76 9.32 10.96
N THR A 128 -5.92 8.23 11.69
CA THR A 128 -6.73 8.19 12.91
C THR A 128 -5.90 8.63 14.12
N PRO A 129 -6.39 9.51 14.99
CA PRO A 129 -5.69 9.91 16.21
C PRO A 129 -5.26 8.72 17.07
N GLU A 130 -4.13 8.88 17.75
CA GLU A 130 -3.53 7.81 18.55
C GLU A 130 -4.52 7.22 19.57
N GLY A 131 -4.60 5.89 19.61
CA GLY A 131 -5.43 5.16 20.58
C GLY A 131 -6.92 5.07 20.23
N LEU A 132 -7.37 5.63 19.10
CA LEU A 132 -8.76 5.51 18.66
C LEU A 132 -8.95 4.35 17.68
N SER A 133 -10.14 3.73 17.70
CA SER A 133 -10.55 2.72 16.71
C SER A 133 -10.93 3.40 15.39
N TYR A 134 -10.71 2.71 14.27
CA TYR A 134 -11.05 3.17 12.92
C TYR A 134 -11.76 2.06 12.13
N GLN A 135 -12.33 2.40 10.96
CA GLN A 135 -12.96 1.39 10.10
C GLN A 135 -11.91 0.71 9.24
N ALA A 136 -11.56 -0.52 9.59
CA ALA A 136 -10.64 -1.38 8.86
C ALA A 136 -11.40 -2.24 7.84
N ALA A 137 -10.78 -2.47 6.68
CA ALA A 137 -11.25 -3.36 5.65
C ALA A 137 -10.74 -4.80 5.87
N ARG A 138 -11.61 -5.77 5.59
CA ARG A 138 -11.30 -7.19 5.61
C ARG A 138 -11.92 -7.90 4.41
N LEU A 139 -11.17 -8.84 3.84
CA LEU A 139 -11.68 -9.75 2.81
C LEU A 139 -12.41 -10.93 3.46
N VAL A 140 -13.66 -11.13 3.06
CA VAL A 140 -14.48 -12.27 3.46
C VAL A 140 -14.64 -13.19 2.25
N LEU A 141 -14.09 -14.40 2.33
CA LEU A 141 -14.23 -15.41 1.28
C LEU A 141 -15.69 -15.84 1.16
N LEU A 142 -16.23 -15.71 -0.04
CA LEU A 142 -17.55 -16.19 -0.40
C LEU A 142 -17.41 -17.60 -0.97
N VAL A 143 -17.51 -18.59 -0.09
CA VAL A 143 -17.25 -20.00 -0.41
C VAL A 143 -18.18 -20.50 -1.52
N GLN A 144 -19.48 -20.21 -1.44
CA GLN A 144 -20.44 -20.65 -2.44
C GLN A 144 -20.13 -20.05 -3.82
N GLU A 145 -19.92 -18.73 -3.89
CA GLU A 145 -19.61 -18.07 -5.15
C GLU A 145 -18.28 -18.58 -5.75
N THR A 146 -17.29 -18.82 -4.90
CA THR A 146 -15.99 -19.40 -5.29
C THR A 146 -16.14 -20.81 -5.86
N GLU A 147 -16.89 -21.68 -5.19
CA GLU A 147 -17.13 -23.06 -5.63
C GLU A 147 -17.90 -23.09 -6.95
N LEU A 148 -18.93 -22.24 -7.09
CA LEU A 148 -19.68 -22.11 -8.33
C LEU A 148 -18.76 -21.61 -9.46
N LEU A 149 -17.97 -20.55 -9.24
CA LEU A 149 -17.08 -20.01 -10.27
C LEU A 149 -16.09 -21.08 -10.75
N ARG A 150 -15.44 -21.79 -9.82
CA ARG A 150 -14.51 -22.88 -10.15
C ARG A 150 -15.18 -24.04 -10.88
N ALA A 151 -16.41 -24.40 -10.51
CA ALA A 151 -17.17 -25.44 -11.21
C ALA A 151 -17.49 -25.04 -12.66
N TYR A 152 -17.91 -23.78 -12.88
CA TYR A 152 -18.22 -23.27 -14.21
C TYR A 152 -16.98 -23.11 -15.11
N THR A 153 -15.85 -22.64 -14.57
CA THR A 153 -14.59 -22.52 -15.32
C THR A 153 -14.08 -23.87 -15.85
N ASN A 154 -14.32 -24.96 -15.11
CA ASN A 154 -13.93 -26.31 -15.51
C ASN A 154 -14.94 -27.01 -16.45
N SER A 155 -16.03 -26.33 -16.82
CA SER A 155 -17.05 -26.85 -17.74
C SER A 155 -16.90 -26.25 -19.14
N LEU A 156 -17.05 -27.07 -20.19
CA LEU A 156 -16.91 -26.65 -21.60
C LEU A 156 -18.06 -25.73 -22.08
N GLU A 157 -19.14 -25.61 -21.31
CA GLU A 157 -20.35 -24.86 -21.65
C GLU A 157 -20.80 -24.05 -20.42
N GLY A 158 -20.43 -22.76 -20.32
CA GLY A 158 -21.07 -21.84 -19.37
C GLY A 158 -20.17 -20.92 -18.54
N SER A 159 -18.83 -21.01 -18.65
CA SER A 159 -17.90 -20.19 -17.86
C SER A 159 -18.13 -18.66 -17.99
N GLY A 160 -18.57 -18.21 -19.17
CA GLY A 160 -18.79 -16.78 -19.44
C GLY A 160 -19.98 -16.16 -18.70
N SER A 161 -21.09 -16.89 -18.48
CA SER A 161 -22.31 -16.28 -17.93
C SER A 161 -22.21 -15.99 -16.44
N TYR A 162 -21.73 -16.95 -15.64
CA TYR A 162 -21.64 -16.77 -14.19
C TYR A 162 -20.53 -15.77 -13.80
N LEU A 163 -19.38 -15.79 -14.49
CA LEU A 163 -18.35 -14.77 -14.29
C LEU A 163 -18.88 -13.36 -14.64
N THR A 164 -19.69 -13.23 -15.70
CA THR A 164 -20.34 -11.96 -16.06
C THR A 164 -21.32 -11.50 -14.97
N GLU A 165 -22.09 -12.41 -14.38
CA GLU A 165 -22.98 -12.10 -13.25
C GLU A 165 -22.22 -11.61 -12.02
N LEU A 166 -21.10 -12.28 -11.68
CA LEU A 166 -20.25 -11.84 -10.58
C LEU A 166 -19.59 -10.49 -10.85
N ARG A 167 -19.09 -10.25 -12.07
CA ARG A 167 -18.48 -8.97 -12.47
C ARG A 167 -19.49 -7.82 -12.54
N ALA A 168 -20.77 -8.10 -12.70
CA ALA A 168 -21.83 -7.09 -12.62
C ALA A 168 -22.14 -6.66 -11.17
N ARG A 169 -21.70 -7.42 -10.16
CA ARG A 169 -21.87 -7.05 -8.75
C ARG A 169 -20.76 -6.10 -8.31
N THR A 170 -21.15 -4.98 -7.73
CA THR A 170 -20.23 -3.96 -7.22
C THR A 170 -19.74 -4.22 -5.79
N ASP A 171 -20.26 -5.26 -5.13
CA ASP A 171 -19.92 -5.63 -3.75
C ASP A 171 -18.90 -6.77 -3.67
N LEU A 172 -18.40 -7.23 -4.82
CA LEU A 172 -17.53 -8.38 -4.94
C LEU A 172 -16.17 -8.02 -5.50
N VAL A 173 -15.22 -8.86 -5.14
CA VAL A 173 -13.88 -8.90 -5.71
C VAL A 173 -13.64 -10.33 -6.17
N ILE A 174 -13.10 -10.47 -7.38
CA ILE A 174 -12.73 -11.78 -7.93
C ILE A 174 -11.21 -11.80 -8.06
N ASP A 175 -10.58 -12.74 -7.38
CA ASP A 175 -9.19 -13.11 -7.60
C ASP A 175 -9.16 -14.07 -8.80
N ASP A 176 -8.91 -13.51 -9.99
CA ASP A 176 -8.93 -14.26 -11.24
C ASP A 176 -7.92 -15.44 -11.27
N PRO A 177 -6.67 -15.31 -10.81
CA PRO A 177 -5.72 -16.42 -10.73
C PRO A 177 -6.17 -17.59 -9.87
N SER A 178 -6.74 -17.33 -8.69
CA SER A 178 -7.18 -18.40 -7.79
C SER A 178 -8.63 -18.83 -8.00
N GLY A 179 -9.42 -18.01 -8.70
CA GLY A 179 -10.87 -18.14 -8.84
C GLY A 179 -11.64 -17.91 -7.53
N GLN A 180 -11.02 -17.27 -6.54
CA GLN A 180 -11.68 -16.96 -5.27
C GLN A 180 -12.50 -15.69 -5.37
N VAL A 181 -13.67 -15.71 -4.75
CA VAL A 181 -14.59 -14.58 -4.71
C VAL A 181 -14.65 -14.06 -3.29
N TYR A 182 -14.42 -12.76 -3.12
CA TYR A 182 -14.40 -12.08 -1.83
C TYR A 182 -15.43 -10.97 -1.80
N ARG A 183 -15.87 -10.64 -0.58
CA ARG A 183 -16.50 -9.36 -0.26
C ARG A 183 -15.58 -8.55 0.63
N VAL A 184 -15.45 -7.25 0.36
CA VAL A 184 -14.80 -6.31 1.27
C VAL A 184 -15.82 -5.90 2.33
N VAL A 185 -15.47 -6.10 3.60
CA VAL A 185 -16.30 -5.67 4.75
C VAL A 185 -15.51 -4.66 5.56
N LEU A 186 -16.18 -3.59 5.99
CA LEU A 186 -15.63 -2.61 6.92
C LEU A 186 -16.10 -2.90 8.33
N GLU A 187 -15.16 -3.10 9.25
CA GLU A 187 -15.41 -3.40 10.66
C GLU A 187 -14.52 -2.51 11.55
N PRO A 188 -14.85 -2.33 12.84
CA PRO A 188 -13.94 -1.66 13.76
C PRO A 188 -12.57 -2.34 13.76
N SER A 189 -11.50 -1.56 13.70
CA SER A 189 -10.10 -2.04 13.67
C SER A 189 -9.77 -2.97 14.83
N THR A 190 -10.38 -2.73 15.99
CA THR A 190 -10.28 -3.56 17.21
C THR A 190 -10.93 -4.94 17.09
N SER A 191 -11.75 -5.17 16.06
CA SER A 191 -12.33 -6.48 15.73
C SER A 191 -11.55 -7.19 14.62
N VAL A 192 -10.77 -6.46 13.82
CA VAL A 192 -9.97 -6.99 12.72
C VAL A 192 -8.54 -7.34 13.17
N PHE A 193 -7.92 -6.48 13.99
CA PHE A 193 -6.54 -6.63 14.44
C PHE A 193 -6.48 -6.86 15.96
N SER A 194 -5.48 -7.63 16.38
CA SER A 194 -5.19 -7.91 17.80
C SER A 194 -3.86 -7.32 18.29
N ASP A 195 -3.19 -6.53 17.45
CA ASP A 195 -1.90 -5.88 17.71
C ASP A 195 -2.02 -4.36 17.63
N GLU A 196 -0.89 -3.65 17.51
CA GLU A 196 -0.85 -2.18 17.43
C GLU A 196 -1.67 -1.61 16.28
N ARG A 197 -1.94 -2.39 15.22
CA ARG A 197 -2.80 -1.98 14.11
C ARG A 197 -4.25 -1.78 14.53
N ALA A 198 -4.68 -2.32 15.68
CA ALA A 198 -6.04 -2.14 16.18
C ALA A 198 -6.38 -0.67 16.52
N LEU A 199 -5.37 0.19 16.71
CA LEU A 199 -5.53 1.57 17.13
C LEU A 199 -4.88 2.52 16.12
N GLY A 200 -5.42 3.73 16.00
CA GLY A 200 -4.83 4.81 15.23
C GLY A 200 -3.43 5.14 15.72
N ALA A 201 -2.58 5.62 14.80
CA ALA A 201 -1.21 6.02 15.09
C ALA A 201 -1.04 7.55 15.18
N GLY A 202 -2.01 8.33 14.71
CA GLY A 202 -1.98 9.79 14.77
C GLY A 202 -0.75 10.42 14.09
N ALA A 203 -0.24 9.82 13.02
CA ALA A 203 1.04 10.19 12.42
C ALA A 203 0.98 11.50 11.61
N LEU A 204 -0.21 11.90 11.16
CA LEU A 204 -0.41 13.12 10.38
C LEU A 204 -0.68 14.33 11.30
N THR A 205 -0.01 15.45 11.01
CA THR A 205 -0.17 16.71 11.77
C THR A 205 -0.86 17.79 10.92
N GLY A 206 -2.19 17.87 11.02
CA GLY A 206 -3.01 18.90 10.37
C GLY A 206 -3.23 18.70 8.86
N PRO A 207 -3.95 19.63 8.21
CA PRO A 207 -4.22 19.56 6.77
C PRO A 207 -2.99 20.00 5.99
N VAL A 208 -2.20 19.04 5.51
CA VAL A 208 -0.96 19.27 4.77
C VAL A 208 -1.02 18.53 3.43
N PRO A 209 -0.44 19.06 2.34
CA PRO A 209 -0.39 18.36 1.06
C PRO A 209 0.22 16.96 1.21
N LEU A 210 -0.44 15.97 0.59
CA LEU A 210 0.02 14.60 0.49
C LEU A 210 0.44 14.35 -0.96
N THR A 211 1.62 13.78 -1.16
CA THR A 211 2.01 13.15 -2.42
C THR A 211 2.12 11.65 -2.18
N VAL A 212 1.78 10.83 -3.18
CA VAL A 212 1.91 9.36 -3.11
C VAL A 212 2.85 8.90 -4.21
N THR A 213 3.78 8.00 -3.88
CA THR A 213 4.78 7.50 -4.83
C THR A 213 5.08 6.02 -4.60
N GLY A 214 5.72 5.38 -5.57
CA GLY A 214 6.24 4.01 -5.45
C GLY A 214 6.87 3.55 -6.76
N HIS A 215 7.72 2.53 -6.69
CA HIS A 215 8.33 1.91 -7.87
C HIS A 215 7.66 0.56 -8.18
N SER A 216 7.61 0.18 -9.46
CA SER A 216 7.02 -1.09 -9.93
C SER A 216 5.57 -1.26 -9.44
N LEU A 217 5.27 -2.31 -8.69
CA LEU A 217 3.97 -2.52 -8.05
C LEU A 217 3.61 -1.42 -7.03
N GLY A 218 4.60 -0.81 -6.36
CA GLY A 218 4.37 0.35 -5.49
C GLY A 218 3.73 1.53 -6.24
N GLY A 219 4.08 1.71 -7.52
CA GLY A 219 3.44 2.70 -8.38
C GLY A 219 1.98 2.36 -8.70
N HIS A 220 1.64 1.07 -8.81
CA HIS A 220 0.25 0.64 -8.99
C HIS A 220 -0.58 0.88 -7.72
N LEU A 221 0.01 0.62 -6.55
CA LEU A 221 -0.60 0.96 -5.26
C LEU A 221 -0.80 2.47 -5.11
N ALA A 222 0.13 3.30 -5.57
CA ALA A 222 -0.05 4.74 -5.61
C ALA A 222 -1.26 5.17 -6.47
N VAL A 223 -1.45 4.55 -7.64
CA VAL A 223 -2.65 4.79 -8.47
C VAL A 223 -3.92 4.32 -7.77
N ALA A 224 -3.91 3.15 -7.13
CA ALA A 224 -5.06 2.66 -6.37
C ALA A 224 -5.40 3.61 -5.21
N PHE A 225 -4.38 4.11 -4.50
CA PHE A 225 -4.53 5.06 -3.41
C PHE A 225 -5.26 6.33 -3.85
N THR A 226 -4.82 6.97 -4.94
CA THR A 226 -5.43 8.22 -5.43
C THR A 226 -6.90 8.04 -5.83
N ARG A 227 -7.29 6.83 -6.26
CA ARG A 227 -8.70 6.50 -6.54
C ARG A 227 -9.52 6.23 -5.28
N LEU A 228 -8.92 5.64 -4.25
CA LEU A 228 -9.60 5.34 -2.98
C LEU A 228 -9.76 6.57 -2.08
N PHE A 229 -8.79 7.48 -2.13
CA PHE A 229 -8.72 8.66 -1.26
C PHE A 229 -8.61 9.97 -2.07
N PRO A 230 -9.55 10.26 -2.99
CA PRO A 230 -9.50 11.44 -3.85
C PRO A 230 -9.51 12.76 -3.06
N GLU A 231 -10.04 12.76 -1.84
CA GLU A 231 -10.07 13.91 -0.94
C GLU A 231 -8.70 14.35 -0.44
N THR A 232 -7.68 13.49 -0.54
CA THR A 232 -6.30 13.81 -0.14
C THR A 232 -5.61 14.78 -1.10
N GLY A 233 -6.09 14.87 -2.35
CA GLY A 233 -5.50 15.70 -3.40
C GLY A 233 -4.12 15.22 -3.90
N ALA A 234 -3.78 13.95 -3.60
CA ALA A 234 -2.56 13.28 -4.04
C ALA A 234 -2.52 12.97 -5.54
#